data_AF-A0A659S450-F1
#
_entry.id   AF-A0A659S450-F1
#
_cell.length_a   1.000
_cell.length_b   1.000
_cell.length_c   1.000
_cell.angle_alpha   90.00
_cell.angle_beta   90.00
_cell.angle_gamma   90.00
#
_symmetry.space_group_name_H-M   'P 1'
#
loop_
_entity.id
_entity.type
_entity.pdbx_description
1 polymer ?
#
loop_
_entity_poly.entity_id
_entity_poly.type
_entity_poly.pdbx_seq_one_letter_code
_entity_poly.pdbx_strand_id
1 'polypeptide(L)'
;RAMGCAFGQAWLPDPFLNGQLAFIKAEVQTLLQQHTWLIAIMMFFVSAMVSSQAATTLILLPLGLALGLPAYALIGSWPAVNGYFFIPVAGQCLAALAFDDTGTTRIGKYVLNHSFMRPGLVNVIVSVIVGLLIGKMVLA
;
A
#
# COMPACT_ATOMS: atom_id res chain seq x y z
N ARG A 1 -19.66 -14.77 -8.44
CA ARG A 1 -19.86 -13.84 -7.30
C ARG A 1 -18.58 -13.05 -6.97
N ALA A 2 -17.40 -13.69 -6.84
CA ALA A 2 -16.13 -12.98 -6.61
C ALA A 2 -15.75 -11.96 -7.70
N MET A 3 -16.07 -12.24 -8.96
CA MET A 3 -15.78 -11.36 -10.09
C MET A 3 -16.45 -9.98 -9.98
N GLY A 4 -17.68 -9.92 -9.45
CA GLY A 4 -18.40 -8.65 -9.23
C GLY A 4 -17.82 -7.81 -8.09
N CYS A 5 -17.31 -8.46 -7.03
CA CYS A 5 -16.63 -7.77 -5.92
C CYS A 5 -15.26 -7.23 -6.36
N ALA A 6 -14.52 -7.97 -7.19
CA ALA A 6 -13.26 -7.51 -7.76
C ALA A 6 -13.47 -6.31 -8.70
N PHE A 7 -14.50 -6.36 -9.54
CA PHE A 7 -14.85 -5.25 -10.43
C PHE A 7 -15.30 -4.00 -9.65
N GLY A 8 -16.12 -4.17 -8.61
CA GLY A 8 -16.53 -3.07 -7.74
C GLY A 8 -15.36 -2.42 -7.00
N GLN A 9 -14.40 -3.20 -6.49
CA GLN A 9 -13.18 -2.67 -5.86
C GLN A 9 -12.28 -1.91 -6.85
N ALA A 10 -12.26 -2.31 -8.12
CA ALA A 10 -11.49 -1.64 -9.16
C ALA A 10 -12.16 -0.37 -9.68
N TRP A 11 -13.49 -0.33 -9.75
CA TRP A 11 -14.25 0.76 -10.36
C TRP A 11 -14.66 1.87 -9.39
N LEU A 12 -14.94 1.56 -8.11
CA LEU A 12 -15.37 2.55 -7.12
C LEU A 12 -14.34 3.68 -6.83
N PRO A 13 -13.01 3.41 -6.84
CA PRO A 13 -12.00 4.45 -6.63
C PRO A 13 -12.04 5.58 -7.66
N ASP A 14 -12.24 5.26 -8.94
CA ASP A 14 -12.12 6.22 -10.04
C ASP A 14 -13.10 7.42 -9.96
N PRO A 15 -14.43 7.24 -9.83
CA PRO A 15 -15.36 8.36 -9.72
C PRO A 15 -15.22 9.10 -8.38
N PHE A 16 -14.89 8.40 -7.29
CA PHE A 16 -14.67 9.02 -5.97
C PHE A 16 -13.44 9.95 -6.00
N LEU A 17 -12.33 9.45 -6.53
CA LEU A 17 -11.09 10.22 -6.66
C LEU A 17 -11.30 11.42 -7.58
N ASN A 18 -11.94 11.25 -8.73
CA ASN A 18 -12.23 12.38 -9.63
C ASN A 18 -13.11 13.45 -8.97
N GLY A 19 -14.08 13.07 -8.13
CA GLY A 19 -14.93 13.99 -7.38
C GLY A 19 -14.23 14.72 -6.23
N GLN A 20 -13.13 14.19 -5.71
CA GLN A 20 -12.35 14.78 -4.59
C GLN A 20 -10.99 15.32 -5.01
N LEU A 21 -10.59 15.11 -6.28
CA LEU A 21 -9.26 15.43 -6.77
C LEU A 21 -8.92 16.92 -6.62
N ALA A 22 -9.88 17.81 -6.81
CA ALA A 22 -9.68 19.26 -6.66
C ALA A 22 -9.29 19.64 -5.23
N PHE A 23 -9.94 19.04 -4.23
CA PHE A 23 -9.63 19.24 -2.81
C PHE A 23 -8.27 18.64 -2.45
N ILE A 24 -8.00 17.40 -2.88
CA ILE A 24 -6.73 16.72 -2.63
C ILE A 24 -5.55 17.47 -3.29
N LYS A 25 -5.76 18.01 -4.50
CA LYS A 25 -4.75 18.79 -5.22
C LYS A 25 -4.37 20.08 -4.48
N ALA A 26 -5.34 20.79 -3.91
CA ALA A 26 -5.07 22.05 -3.22
C ALA A 26 -4.20 21.86 -1.97
N GLU A 27 -4.43 20.80 -1.21
CA GLU A 27 -3.79 20.60 0.11
C GLU A 27 -2.56 19.67 0.07
N VAL A 28 -2.56 18.64 -0.79
CA VAL A 28 -1.60 17.52 -0.71
C VAL A 28 -0.58 17.53 -1.85
N GLN A 29 -0.89 18.19 -2.98
CA GLN A 29 -0.03 18.16 -4.17
C GLN A 29 1.36 18.76 -3.90
N THR A 30 1.41 19.97 -3.31
CA THR A 30 2.68 20.67 -3.04
C THR A 30 3.60 19.83 -2.15
N LEU A 31 3.03 19.23 -1.10
CA LEU A 31 3.79 18.40 -0.17
C LEU A 31 4.37 17.15 -0.87
N LEU A 32 3.58 16.48 -1.69
CA LEU A 32 4.04 15.27 -2.38
C LEU A 32 5.04 15.56 -3.50
N GLN A 33 4.94 16.71 -4.15
CA GLN A 33 5.91 17.13 -5.16
C GLN A 33 7.26 17.48 -4.51
N GLN A 34 7.26 18.09 -3.32
CA GLN A 34 8.49 18.38 -2.56
C GLN A 34 9.10 17.12 -1.93
N HIS A 35 8.25 16.20 -1.48
CA HIS A 35 8.65 14.99 -0.74
C HIS A 35 8.01 13.75 -1.36
N THR A 36 8.50 13.38 -2.54
CA THR A 36 7.95 12.28 -3.35
C THR A 36 7.97 10.92 -2.65
N TRP A 37 8.84 10.71 -1.66
CA TRP A 37 8.89 9.50 -0.83
C TRP A 37 7.67 9.31 0.09
N LEU A 38 6.90 10.37 0.37
CA LEU A 38 5.68 10.29 1.19
C LEU A 38 4.60 9.40 0.55
N ILE A 39 4.65 9.20 -0.78
CA ILE A 39 3.72 8.29 -1.45
C ILE A 39 3.88 6.84 -0.95
N ALA A 40 5.09 6.42 -0.58
CA ALA A 40 5.32 5.11 0.02
C ALA A 40 4.61 4.98 1.38
N ILE A 41 4.67 6.02 2.20
CA ILE A 41 4.00 6.02 3.50
C ILE A 41 2.48 5.96 3.33
N MET A 42 1.94 6.74 2.41
CA MET A 42 0.51 6.65 2.10
C MET A 42 0.11 5.26 1.59
N MET A 43 0.88 4.68 0.67
CA MET A 43 0.63 3.32 0.19
C MET A 43 0.64 2.29 1.30
N PHE A 44 1.57 2.40 2.25
CA PHE A 44 1.64 1.50 3.39
C PHE A 44 0.39 1.58 4.27
N PHE A 45 0.00 2.79 4.69
CA PHE A 45 -1.15 2.95 5.59
C PHE A 45 -2.48 2.70 4.92
N VAL A 46 -2.68 3.15 3.68
CA VAL A 46 -3.88 2.82 2.93
C VAL A 46 -3.97 1.31 2.71
N SER A 47 -2.86 0.62 2.45
CA SER A 47 -2.85 -0.84 2.36
C SER A 47 -3.21 -1.51 3.67
N ALA A 48 -2.69 -1.02 4.80
CA ALA A 48 -3.07 -1.53 6.12
C ALA A 48 -4.58 -1.37 6.39
N MET A 49 -5.17 -0.23 6.01
CA MET A 49 -6.60 0.06 6.23
C MET A 49 -7.52 -0.71 5.29
N VAL A 50 -7.19 -0.75 4.00
CA VAL A 50 -8.00 -1.42 2.98
C VAL A 50 -7.77 -2.93 3.00
N SER A 51 -6.65 -3.39 3.57
CA SER A 51 -6.24 -4.80 3.62
C SER A 51 -6.20 -5.47 2.24
N SER A 52 -5.89 -4.70 1.19
CA SER A 52 -5.81 -5.17 -0.19
C SER A 52 -4.72 -4.44 -0.98
N GLN A 53 -3.77 -5.20 -1.50
CA GLN A 53 -2.70 -4.71 -2.36
C GLN A 53 -3.24 -4.10 -3.66
N ALA A 54 -4.18 -4.81 -4.29
CA ALA A 54 -4.76 -4.44 -5.58
C ALA A 54 -5.61 -3.17 -5.45
N ALA A 55 -6.50 -3.11 -4.44
CA ALA A 55 -7.33 -1.93 -4.23
C ALA A 55 -6.48 -0.69 -3.90
N THR A 56 -5.46 -0.84 -3.06
CA THR A 56 -4.54 0.28 -2.74
C THR A 56 -3.81 0.79 -3.98
N THR A 57 -3.35 -0.13 -4.84
CA THR A 57 -2.70 0.20 -6.10
C THR A 57 -3.65 0.99 -7.01
N LEU A 58 -4.88 0.52 -7.18
CA LEU A 58 -5.89 1.15 -8.03
C LEU A 58 -6.35 2.50 -7.50
N ILE A 59 -6.28 2.74 -6.18
CA ILE A 59 -6.57 4.05 -5.59
C ILE A 59 -5.39 5.01 -5.78
N LEU A 60 -4.17 4.59 -5.39
CA LEU A 60 -3.07 5.54 -5.17
C LEU A 60 -2.17 5.76 -6.39
N LEU A 61 -2.00 4.77 -7.28
CA LEU A 61 -1.19 5.00 -8.48
C LEU A 61 -1.85 5.98 -9.45
N PRO A 62 -3.15 5.86 -9.78
CA PRO A 62 -3.83 6.86 -10.62
C PRO A 62 -3.85 8.25 -9.98
N LEU A 63 -4.06 8.32 -8.66
CA LEU A 63 -3.98 9.57 -7.92
C LEU A 63 -2.59 10.20 -8.05
N GLY A 64 -1.52 9.43 -7.82
CA GLY A 64 -0.15 9.91 -7.93
C GLY A 64 0.20 10.42 -9.33
N LEU A 65 -0.28 9.73 -10.38
CA LEU A 65 -0.17 10.19 -11.78
C LEU A 65 -0.93 11.51 -12.00
N ALA A 66 -2.16 11.62 -11.49
CA ALA A 66 -2.98 12.83 -11.62
C ALA A 66 -2.40 14.04 -10.86
N LEU A 67 -1.59 13.80 -9.83
CA LEU A 67 -0.83 14.81 -9.08
C LEU A 67 0.53 15.15 -9.72
N GLY A 68 0.91 14.48 -10.81
CA GLY A 68 2.16 14.72 -11.52
C GLY A 68 3.40 14.18 -10.80
N LEU A 69 3.26 13.13 -9.99
CA LEU A 69 4.40 12.51 -9.33
C LEU A 69 5.29 11.79 -10.35
N PRO A 70 6.63 11.84 -10.18
CA PRO A 70 7.55 11.22 -11.11
C PRO A 70 7.45 9.69 -11.08
N ALA A 71 7.68 9.04 -12.23
CA ALA A 71 7.54 7.61 -12.39
C ALA A 71 8.39 6.81 -11.39
N TYR A 72 9.62 7.25 -11.11
CA TYR A 72 10.49 6.60 -10.13
C TYR A 72 9.87 6.53 -8.73
N ALA A 73 9.13 7.57 -8.32
CA ALA A 73 8.53 7.64 -7.00
C ALA A 73 7.33 6.70 -6.90
N LEU A 74 6.51 6.64 -7.95
CA LEU A 74 5.34 5.77 -8.01
C LEU A 74 5.73 4.29 -8.07
N ILE A 75 6.65 3.93 -8.96
CA ILE A 75 7.09 2.55 -9.15
C ILE A 75 7.99 2.11 -7.99
N GLY A 76 8.94 2.95 -7.59
CA GLY A 76 9.88 2.64 -6.52
C GLY A 76 9.22 2.53 -5.14
N SER A 77 8.14 3.27 -4.90
CA SER A 77 7.36 3.18 -3.65
C SER A 77 6.32 2.07 -3.67
N TRP A 78 5.99 1.51 -4.83
CA TRP A 78 4.92 0.53 -4.98
C TRP A 78 5.03 -0.65 -3.99
N PRO A 79 6.20 -1.22 -3.66
CA PRO A 79 6.29 -2.30 -2.67
C PRO A 79 5.63 -2.01 -1.31
N ALA A 80 5.47 -0.73 -0.94
CA ALA A 80 4.74 -0.30 0.25
C ALA A 80 3.27 -0.78 0.30
N VAL A 81 2.66 -1.09 -0.85
CA VAL A 81 1.31 -1.68 -0.88
C VAL A 81 1.22 -3.06 -0.22
N ASN A 82 2.36 -3.66 0.17
CA ASN A 82 2.36 -4.85 1.02
C ASN A 82 2.12 -4.56 2.50
N GLY A 83 1.81 -3.32 2.89
CA GLY A 83 1.47 -2.94 4.28
C GLY A 83 0.21 -3.59 4.87
N TYR A 84 -0.58 -4.34 4.09
CA TYR A 84 -1.80 -5.02 4.55
C TYR A 84 -1.56 -6.05 5.67
N PHE A 85 -0.31 -6.48 5.93
CA PHE A 85 -0.02 -7.35 7.07
C PHE A 85 -0.03 -6.59 8.41
N PHE A 86 0.08 -5.26 8.39
CA PHE A 86 0.30 -4.43 9.58
C PHE A 86 -0.83 -4.56 10.60
N ILE A 87 -2.05 -4.75 10.12
CA ILE A 87 -3.20 -5.18 10.93
C ILE A 87 -3.48 -6.61 10.51
N PRO A 88 -3.43 -7.61 11.42
CA PRO A 88 -3.50 -9.03 11.07
C PRO A 88 -4.94 -9.51 10.75
N VAL A 89 -5.70 -8.72 9.99
CA VAL A 89 -7.06 -9.02 9.51
C VAL A 89 -7.08 -9.48 8.06
N ALA A 90 -6.00 -9.26 7.32
CA ALA A 90 -5.88 -9.69 5.92
C ALA A 90 -6.02 -11.22 5.82
N GLY A 91 -6.78 -11.69 4.83
CA GLY A 91 -7.09 -13.13 4.68
C GLY A 91 -5.86 -14.03 4.59
N GLN A 92 -4.76 -13.54 4.04
CA GLN A 92 -3.48 -14.25 3.99
C GLN A 92 -2.82 -14.44 5.37
N CYS A 93 -2.92 -13.46 6.27
CA CYS A 93 -2.42 -13.60 7.64
C CYS A 93 -3.26 -14.63 8.40
N LEU A 94 -4.59 -14.60 8.22
CA LEU A 94 -5.51 -15.55 8.83
C LEU A 94 -5.33 -16.97 8.29
N ALA A 95 -5.12 -17.11 6.98
CA ALA A 95 -4.81 -18.39 6.36
C ALA A 95 -3.47 -18.96 6.85
N ALA A 96 -2.43 -18.12 6.95
CA ALA A 96 -1.13 -18.53 7.48
C ALA A 96 -1.22 -18.99 8.95
N LEU A 97 -2.06 -18.35 9.76
CA LEU A 97 -2.35 -18.81 11.12
C LEU A 97 -3.10 -20.15 11.14
N ALA A 98 -4.07 -20.33 10.24
CA ALA A 98 -4.88 -21.55 10.18
C ALA A 98 -4.11 -22.77 9.65
N PHE A 99 -3.12 -22.56 8.79
CA PHE A 99 -2.29 -23.63 8.22
C PHE A 99 -1.02 -23.93 9.01
N ASP A 100 -0.71 -23.16 10.07
CA ASP A 100 0.49 -23.37 10.84
C ASP A 100 0.30 -24.40 11.97
N ASP A 101 0.57 -25.67 11.66
CA ASP A 101 0.55 -26.77 12.63
C ASP A 101 1.69 -26.72 13.66
N THR A 102 2.74 -25.92 13.42
CA THR A 102 3.86 -25.76 14.37
C THR A 102 3.52 -24.83 15.52
N GLY A 103 2.48 -24.02 15.36
CA GLY A 103 2.06 -22.99 16.30
C GLY A 103 3.12 -21.89 16.50
N THR A 104 3.97 -21.61 15.52
CA THR A 104 4.99 -20.54 15.57
C THR A 104 4.43 -19.18 15.11
N THR A 105 3.35 -19.21 14.36
CA THR A 105 2.57 -18.09 13.86
C THR A 105 1.48 -17.77 14.86
N ARG A 106 1.53 -16.57 15.46
CA ARG A 106 0.61 -16.18 16.54
C ARG A 106 0.21 -14.72 16.41
N ILE A 107 -1.01 -14.43 16.87
CA ILE A 107 -1.45 -13.08 17.25
C ILE A 107 -1.34 -13.01 18.77
N GLY A 108 -0.55 -12.07 19.27
CA GLY A 108 -0.34 -11.84 20.69
C GLY A 108 -1.45 -10.98 21.31
N LYS A 109 -1.17 -10.42 22.50
CA LYS A 109 -2.13 -9.63 23.28
C LYS A 109 -2.59 -8.33 22.61
N TYR A 110 -1.77 -7.76 21.72
CA TYR A 110 -2.04 -6.48 21.06
C TYR A 110 -2.21 -6.68 19.56
N VAL A 111 -3.01 -5.84 18.91
CA VAL A 111 -3.30 -5.92 17.47
C VAL A 111 -2.03 -5.94 16.62
N LEU A 112 -1.05 -5.11 16.98
CA LEU A 112 0.23 -4.99 16.27
C LEU A 112 1.30 -6.01 16.73
N ASN A 113 0.98 -6.84 17.72
CA ASN A 113 1.88 -7.85 18.24
C ASN A 113 1.57 -9.20 17.59
N HIS A 114 2.11 -9.45 16.40
CA HIS A 114 1.93 -10.73 15.69
C HIS A 114 3.20 -11.14 14.94
N SER A 115 3.29 -12.43 14.59
CA SER A 115 4.50 -13.02 13.97
C SER A 115 4.92 -12.34 12.66
N PHE A 116 3.97 -11.79 11.89
CA PHE A 116 4.25 -11.12 10.62
C PHE A 116 4.88 -9.71 10.75
N MET A 117 4.77 -9.06 11.91
CA MET A 117 5.13 -7.63 12.03
C MET A 117 6.61 -7.36 11.71
N ARG A 118 7.51 -8.08 12.37
CA ARG A 118 8.96 -7.94 12.18
C ARG A 118 9.41 -8.28 10.75
N PRO A 119 9.14 -9.48 10.21
CA PRO A 119 9.56 -9.81 8.85
C PRO A 119 8.88 -8.94 7.79
N GLY A 120 7.60 -8.59 7.99
CA GLY A 120 6.85 -7.74 7.07
C GLY A 120 7.42 -6.32 6.99
N LEU A 121 7.73 -5.69 8.13
CA LEU A 121 8.33 -4.35 8.16
C LEU A 121 9.71 -4.34 7.50
N VAL A 122 10.56 -5.33 7.80
CA VAL A 122 11.88 -5.45 7.17
C VAL A 122 11.72 -5.58 5.65
N ASN A 123 10.84 -6.46 5.18
CA ASN A 123 10.59 -6.64 3.76
C ASN A 123 10.12 -5.35 3.07
N VAL A 124 9.13 -4.65 3.63
CA VAL A 124 8.60 -3.42 3.05
C VAL A 124 9.65 -2.32 3.04
N ILE A 125 10.33 -2.07 4.17
CA ILE A 125 11.32 -1.00 4.28
C ILE A 125 12.45 -1.22 3.29
N VAL A 126 13.03 -2.43 3.25
CA VAL A 126 14.12 -2.76 2.32
C VAL A 126 13.64 -2.65 0.87
N SER A 127 12.46 -3.20 0.55
CA SER A 127 11.94 -3.18 -0.83
C SER A 127 11.65 -1.77 -1.33
N VAL A 128 11.13 -0.88 -0.48
CA VAL A 128 10.86 0.52 -0.82
C VAL A 128 12.18 1.29 -1.00
N ILE A 129 13.15 1.13 -0.10
CA ILE A 129 14.45 1.80 -0.22
C ILE A 129 15.13 1.37 -1.52
N VAL A 130 15.24 0.06 -1.77
CA VAL A 130 15.85 -0.48 -2.99
C VAL A 130 15.06 -0.07 -4.23
N GLY A 131 13.72 -0.13 -4.18
CA GLY A 131 12.85 0.26 -5.28
C GLY A 131 13.01 1.74 -5.65
N LEU A 132 13.08 2.63 -4.66
CA LEU A 132 13.32 4.06 -4.89
C LEU A 132 14.73 4.34 -5.44
N LEU A 133 15.76 3.64 -4.95
CA LEU A 133 17.13 3.78 -5.45
C LEU A 133 17.23 3.33 -6.91
N ILE A 134 16.76 2.12 -7.23
CA ILE A 134 16.75 1.59 -8.59
C ILE A 134 15.89 2.48 -9.50
N GLY A 135 14.69 2.86 -9.03
CA GLY A 135 13.81 3.75 -9.76
C GLY A 135 14.50 5.07 -10.10
N LYS A 136 15.20 5.69 -9.15
CA LYS A 136 15.97 6.91 -9.41
C LYS A 136 17.13 6.72 -10.37
N MET A 137 17.72 5.52 -10.45
CA MET A 137 18.82 5.27 -11.39
C MET A 137 18.32 5.03 -12.82
N VAL A 138 17.14 4.41 -12.98
CA VAL A 138 16.63 3.95 -14.28
C VAL A 138 15.61 4.92 -14.89
N LEU A 139 14.83 5.62 -14.07
CA LEU A 139 13.66 6.40 -14.49
C LEU A 139 13.74 7.89 -14.13
N ALA A 140 14.85 8.37 -13.59
CA ALA A 140 15.06 9.79 -13.30
C ALA A 140 15.60 10.55 -14.51
#